data_AF-A0A699VZL8-F1
#
_entry.id   AF-A0A699VZL8-F1
#
_cell.length_a   1.000
_cell.length_b   1.000
_cell.length_c   1.000
_cell.angle_alpha   90.00
_cell.angle_beta   90.00
_cell.angle_gamma   90.00
#
_symmetry.space_group_name_H-M   'P 1'
#
loop_
_entity.id
_entity.type
_entity.pdbx_description
1 polymer ?
#
loop_
_entity_poly.entity_id
_entity_poly.type
_entity_poly.pdbx_seq_one_letter_code
_entity_poly.pdbx_strand_id
1 'polypeptide(L)'
;MSKYGVTHRLATIYHPQTSGQVEVSNRGLKLILERTIRENRALWSEKLEDALWAFRTAYKTPVGFTPYKLVYGKSCHLPIELEHKAYWALKHVNFDLKTTGDHRKLQLNELCDQAYANSLIYKEKTKKLHDSK
;
A
#
# COMPACT_ATOMS: atom_id res chain seq x y z
N MET A 1 -5.47 5.03 31.37
CA MET A 1 -4.67 5.14 30.13
C MET A 1 -3.34 5.88 30.29
N SER A 2 -3.19 6.79 31.27
CA SER A 2 -1.90 7.46 31.56
C SER A 2 -0.74 6.48 31.81
N LYS A 3 -1.00 5.29 32.39
CA LYS A 3 -0.02 4.19 32.52
C LYS A 3 0.62 3.75 31.19
N TYR A 4 -0.08 3.91 30.06
CA TYR A 4 0.41 3.57 28.72
C TYR A 4 0.79 4.81 27.90
N GLY A 5 0.84 6.00 28.51
CA GLY A 5 1.11 7.26 27.82
C GLY A 5 0.00 7.71 26.85
N VAL A 6 -1.19 7.10 26.91
CA VAL A 6 -2.29 7.42 25.98
C VAL A 6 -3.14 8.57 26.55
N THR A 7 -3.21 9.67 25.80
CA THR A 7 -4.12 10.80 26.08
C THR A 7 -5.46 10.59 25.38
N HIS A 8 -6.55 10.54 26.16
CA HIS A 8 -7.88 10.38 25.59
C HIS A 8 -8.39 11.73 25.06
N ARG A 9 -8.81 11.77 23.80
CA ARG A 9 -9.47 12.94 23.19
C ARG A 9 -10.95 12.64 23.00
N LEU A 10 -11.80 13.41 23.67
CA LEU A 10 -13.26 13.27 23.58
C LEU A 10 -13.81 14.29 22.57
N ALA A 11 -14.73 13.85 21.73
CA ALA A 11 -15.56 14.75 20.94
C ALA A 11 -16.75 15.20 21.78
N THR A 12 -17.24 16.42 21.52
CA THR A 12 -18.51 16.90 22.07
C THR A 12 -19.67 16.07 21.51
N ILE A 13 -20.67 15.83 22.35
CA ILE A 13 -21.87 15.08 21.97
C ILE A 13 -22.53 15.80 20.78
N TYR A 14 -23.03 15.04 19.80
CA TYR A 14 -23.67 15.54 18.57
C TYR A 14 -22.78 16.37 17.63
N HIS A 15 -21.45 16.29 17.75
CA HIS A 15 -20.52 16.92 16.81
C HIS A 15 -19.67 15.88 16.04
N PRO A 16 -20.27 15.17 15.06
CA PRO A 16 -19.63 14.08 14.31
C PRO A 16 -18.39 14.52 13.51
N GLN A 17 -18.31 15.79 13.13
CA GLN A 17 -17.21 16.35 12.34
C GLN A 17 -15.84 16.28 13.03
N THR A 18 -15.76 16.20 14.37
CA THR A 18 -14.47 15.99 15.07
C THR A 18 -13.82 14.65 14.71
N SER A 19 -14.59 13.65 14.24
CA SER A 19 -14.08 12.32 13.87
C SER A 19 -14.42 11.93 12.44
N GLY A 20 -14.56 12.90 11.52
CA GLY A 20 -15.02 12.64 10.15
C GLY A 20 -14.22 11.57 9.39
N GLN A 21 -12.91 11.46 9.61
CA GLN A 21 -12.08 10.41 9.01
C GLN A 21 -12.47 8.99 9.47
N VAL A 22 -12.79 8.84 10.76
CA VAL A 22 -13.25 7.57 11.34
C VAL A 22 -14.64 7.23 10.78
N GLU A 23 -15.53 8.20 10.66
CA GLU A 23 -16.88 8.00 10.11
C GLU A 23 -16.85 7.53 8.66
N VAL A 24 -16.04 8.18 7.81
CA VAL A 24 -15.89 7.80 6.40
C VAL A 24 -15.31 6.38 6.27
N SER A 25 -14.32 6.05 7.09
CA SER A 25 -13.70 4.72 7.10
C SER A 25 -14.69 3.65 7.57
N ASN A 26 -15.43 3.92 8.65
CA ASN A 26 -16.45 3.01 9.19
C ASN A 26 -17.59 2.78 8.20
N ARG A 27 -18.02 3.82 7.48
CA ARG A 27 -19.02 3.67 6.42
C ARG A 27 -18.52 2.74 5.31
N GLY A 28 -17.27 2.88 4.89
CA GLY A 28 -16.65 2.00 3.90
C GLY A 28 -16.58 0.54 4.35
N LEU A 29 -16.20 0.30 5.61
CA LEU A 29 -16.14 -1.06 6.19
C LEU A 29 -17.54 -1.68 6.31
N LYS A 30 -18.53 -0.92 6.78
CA LYS A 30 -19.92 -1.39 6.86
C LYS A 30 -20.47 -1.79 5.49
N LEU A 31 -20.21 -1.01 4.44
CA LEU A 31 -20.64 -1.34 3.08
C LEU A 31 -20.02 -2.65 2.56
N ILE A 32 -18.75 -2.92 2.89
CA ILE A 32 -18.09 -4.19 2.52
C ILE A 32 -18.78 -5.35 3.26
N LEU A 33 -18.97 -5.20 4.57
CA LEU A 33 -19.61 -6.20 5.42
C LEU A 33 -21.04 -6.52 4.95
N GLU A 34 -21.86 -5.48 4.71
CA GLU A 34 -23.22 -5.62 4.20
C GLU A 34 -23.27 -6.43 2.89
N ARG A 35 -22.33 -6.18 1.98
CA ARG A 35 -22.24 -6.91 0.71
C ARG A 35 -21.81 -8.37 0.88
N THR A 36 -20.88 -8.64 1.80
CA THR A 36 -20.36 -10.00 2.05
C THR A 36 -21.32 -10.89 2.84
N ILE A 37 -22.07 -10.30 3.79
CA ILE A 37 -22.90 -11.03 4.74
C ILE A 37 -24.30 -11.30 4.18
N ARG A 38 -24.76 -10.48 3.21
CA ARG A 38 -26.12 -10.55 2.64
C ARG A 38 -27.18 -10.66 3.74
N GLU A 39 -27.93 -11.77 3.77
CA GLU A 39 -29.07 -11.97 4.67
C GLU A 39 -28.66 -12.46 6.06
N ASN A 40 -27.55 -13.19 6.21
CA ASN A 40 -27.19 -13.83 7.46
C ASN A 40 -26.29 -12.95 8.35
N ARG A 41 -26.89 -11.98 9.05
CA ARG A 41 -26.20 -11.03 9.92
C ARG A 41 -25.34 -11.67 11.02
N ALA A 42 -25.52 -12.95 11.36
CA ALA A 42 -24.72 -13.63 12.38
C ALA A 42 -23.25 -13.84 11.95
N LEU A 43 -22.96 -13.88 10.64
CA LEU A 43 -21.61 -14.15 10.11
C LEU A 43 -20.69 -12.92 10.12
N TRP A 44 -21.10 -11.80 10.74
CA TRP A 44 -20.36 -10.55 10.66
C TRP A 44 -18.96 -10.62 11.27
N SER A 45 -18.80 -11.36 12.37
CA SER A 45 -17.51 -11.52 13.05
C SER A 45 -16.55 -12.35 12.21
N GLU A 46 -17.06 -13.41 11.57
CA GLU A 46 -16.28 -14.29 10.69
C GLU A 46 -15.81 -13.56 9.43
N LYS A 47 -16.65 -12.65 8.89
CA LYS A 47 -16.34 -11.85 7.69
C LYS A 47 -15.61 -10.55 7.99
N LEU A 48 -15.37 -10.23 9.26
CA LEU A 48 -14.71 -9.00 9.64
C LEU A 48 -13.26 -8.95 9.16
N GLU A 49 -12.52 -10.04 9.28
CA GLU A 49 -11.13 -10.11 8.83
C GLU A 49 -11.02 -9.93 7.30
N ASP A 50 -11.86 -10.63 6.54
CA ASP A 50 -11.96 -10.51 5.09
C ASP A 50 -12.28 -9.06 4.68
N ALA A 51 -13.24 -8.43 5.35
CA ALA A 51 -13.66 -7.06 5.07
C ALA A 51 -12.55 -6.04 5.39
N LEU A 52 -11.85 -6.21 6.52
CA LEU A 52 -10.69 -5.39 6.88
C LEU A 52 -9.56 -5.55 5.87
N TRP A 53 -9.31 -6.77 5.42
CA TRP A 53 -8.30 -7.06 4.41
C TRP A 53 -8.61 -6.35 3.09
N ALA A 54 -9.83 -6.50 2.58
CA ALA A 54 -10.30 -5.81 1.37
C ALA A 54 -10.22 -4.29 1.51
N PHE A 55 -10.60 -3.75 2.68
CA PHE A 55 -10.52 -2.31 2.92
C PHE A 55 -9.08 -1.77 2.91
N ARG A 56 -8.14 -2.51 3.49
CA ARG A 56 -6.71 -2.13 3.60
C ARG A 56 -5.97 -2.21 2.27
N THR A 57 -6.35 -3.15 1.41
CA THR A 57 -5.71 -3.37 0.10
C THR A 57 -6.35 -2.55 -1.02
N ALA A 58 -7.60 -2.11 -0.88
CA ALA A 58 -8.26 -1.26 -1.86
C ALA A 58 -7.62 0.15 -1.94
N TYR A 59 -7.40 0.62 -3.17
CA TYR A 59 -6.90 1.97 -3.44
C TYR A 59 -7.94 3.02 -3.02
N LYS A 60 -7.48 4.08 -2.33
CA LYS A 60 -8.34 5.20 -1.94
C LYS A 60 -7.97 6.41 -2.77
N THR A 61 -8.83 6.77 -3.72
CA THR A 61 -8.64 7.93 -4.60
C THR A 61 -8.32 9.24 -3.86
N PRO A 62 -9.00 9.60 -2.74
CA PRO A 62 -8.69 10.84 -2.03
C PRO A 62 -7.28 10.88 -1.42
N VAL A 63 -6.70 9.72 -1.14
CA VAL A 63 -5.40 9.56 -0.48
C VAL A 63 -4.29 9.23 -1.49
N GLY A 64 -4.65 8.76 -2.68
CA GLY A 64 -3.70 8.36 -3.71
C GLY A 64 -2.95 7.06 -3.44
N PHE A 65 -3.31 6.34 -2.36
CA PHE A 65 -2.65 5.09 -1.96
C PHE A 65 -3.64 4.11 -1.32
N THR A 66 -3.18 2.87 -1.13
CA THR A 66 -3.88 1.88 -0.29
C THR A 66 -3.55 2.15 1.18
N PRO A 67 -4.49 1.95 2.13
CA PRO A 67 -4.18 2.08 3.55
C PRO A 67 -3.01 1.19 4.00
N TYR A 68 -2.87 0.00 3.42
CA TYR A 68 -1.73 -0.88 3.67
C TYR A 68 -0.40 -0.21 3.34
N LYS A 69 -0.30 0.45 2.18
CA LYS A 69 0.93 1.13 1.75
C LYS A 69 1.29 2.30 2.65
N LEU A 70 0.31 3.00 3.21
CA LEU A 70 0.57 4.08 4.17
C LEU A 70 1.19 3.57 5.48
N VAL A 71 0.77 2.39 5.95
CA VAL A 71 1.27 1.83 7.23
C VAL A 71 2.63 1.16 7.05
N TYR A 72 2.81 0.37 5.99
CA TYR A 72 4.00 -0.48 5.82
C TYR A 72 5.01 0.07 4.81
N GLY A 73 4.69 1.16 4.11
CA GLY A 73 5.55 1.76 3.07
C GLY A 73 5.68 0.95 1.78
N LYS A 74 5.06 -0.22 1.69
CA LYS A 74 5.12 -1.14 0.53
C LYS A 74 3.72 -1.46 0.00
N SER A 75 3.61 -1.72 -1.31
CA SER A 75 2.38 -2.28 -1.88
C SER A 75 2.11 -3.66 -1.30
N CYS A 76 0.86 -3.94 -0.97
CA CYS A 76 0.43 -5.31 -0.70
C CYS A 76 0.46 -6.10 -2.02
N HIS A 77 0.96 -7.33 -1.98
CA HIS A 77 0.82 -8.28 -3.09
C HIS A 77 -0.12 -9.38 -2.64
N LEU A 78 -1.29 -9.46 -3.26
CA LEU A 78 -2.23 -10.54 -2.99
C LEU A 78 -1.61 -11.86 -3.51
N PRO A 79 -1.82 -13.01 -2.83
CA PRO A 79 -1.30 -14.30 -3.31
C PRO A 79 -1.64 -14.56 -4.78
N ILE A 80 -2.86 -14.22 -5.21
CA ILE A 80 -3.28 -14.34 -6.61
C ILE A 80 -2.49 -13.45 -7.58
N GLU A 81 -2.05 -12.26 -7.15
CA GLU A 81 -1.19 -11.40 -7.97
C GLU A 81 0.20 -12.01 -8.13
N LEU A 82 0.71 -12.66 -7.09
CA LEU A 82 2.00 -13.35 -7.11
C LEU A 82 1.92 -14.59 -8.00
N GLU A 83 0.88 -15.40 -7.87
CA GLU A 83 0.62 -16.56 -8.71
C GLU A 83 0.44 -16.17 -10.18
N HIS A 84 -0.33 -15.13 -10.47
CA HIS A 84 -0.51 -14.62 -11.82
C HIS A 84 0.80 -14.09 -12.41
N LYS A 85 1.59 -13.32 -11.64
CA LYS A 85 2.91 -12.86 -12.08
C LYS A 85 3.88 -14.03 -12.31
N ALA A 86 3.85 -15.05 -11.46
CA ALA A 86 4.66 -16.26 -11.60
C ALA A 86 4.24 -17.06 -12.84
N TYR A 87 2.93 -17.23 -13.06
CA TYR A 87 2.37 -17.88 -14.24
C TYR A 87 2.74 -17.13 -15.52
N TRP A 88 2.61 -15.80 -15.54
CA TRP A 88 3.05 -14.97 -16.66
C TRP A 88 4.55 -15.06 -16.90
N ALA A 89 5.37 -15.04 -15.83
CA ALA A 89 6.81 -15.22 -15.96
C ALA A 89 7.14 -16.60 -16.57
N LEU A 90 6.45 -17.67 -16.14
CA LEU A 90 6.63 -19.02 -16.68
C LEU A 90 6.21 -19.09 -18.16
N LYS A 91 5.09 -18.46 -18.51
CA LYS A 91 4.60 -18.37 -19.90
C LYS A 91 5.57 -17.58 -20.81
N HIS A 92 6.18 -16.51 -20.29
CA HIS A 92 7.18 -15.72 -21.02
C HIS A 92 8.53 -16.42 -21.16
N VAL A 93 8.99 -17.12 -20.10
CA VAL A 93 10.24 -17.90 -20.13
C VAL A 93 10.18 -19.03 -21.17
N ASN A 94 8.98 -19.54 -21.46
CA ASN A 94 8.77 -20.58 -22.48
C ASN A 94 8.82 -20.06 -23.92
N PHE A 95 8.82 -18.74 -24.17
CA PHE A 95 8.79 -18.23 -25.54
C PHE A 95 10.19 -18.03 -26.13
N ASP A 96 11.14 -17.50 -25.34
CA ASP A 96 12.54 -17.36 -25.78
C ASP A 96 13.46 -16.96 -24.60
N LEU A 97 14.12 -17.94 -23.98
CA LEU A 97 14.91 -17.79 -22.75
C LEU A 97 16.09 -16.81 -22.93
N LYS A 98 16.67 -16.76 -24.13
CA LYS A 98 17.89 -16.00 -24.44
C LYS A 98 17.60 -14.50 -24.53
N THR A 99 16.60 -14.10 -25.29
CA THR A 99 16.11 -12.72 -25.41
C THR A 99 15.55 -12.19 -24.08
N THR A 100 14.88 -13.04 -23.28
CA THR A 100 14.42 -12.65 -21.93
C THR A 100 15.59 -12.38 -20.97
N GLY A 101 16.65 -13.20 -21.04
CA GLY A 101 17.87 -13.00 -20.26
C GLY A 101 18.59 -11.70 -20.62
N ASP A 102 18.73 -11.42 -21.91
CA ASP A 102 19.36 -10.19 -22.41
C ASP A 102 18.55 -8.94 -22.04
N HIS A 103 17.21 -9.00 -22.12
CA HIS A 103 16.35 -7.88 -21.72
C HIS A 103 16.44 -7.57 -20.22
N ARG A 104 16.44 -8.59 -19.36
CA ARG A 104 16.64 -8.41 -17.91
C ARG A 104 18.00 -7.81 -17.58
N LYS A 105 19.05 -8.25 -18.27
CA LYS A 105 20.41 -7.73 -18.08
C LYS A 105 20.50 -6.26 -18.48
N LEU A 106 19.82 -5.87 -19.55
CA LEU A 106 19.75 -4.49 -20.02
C LEU A 106 18.99 -3.60 -19.02
N GLN A 107 17.81 -4.02 -18.56
CA GLN A 107 17.04 -3.29 -17.52
C GLN A 107 17.85 -3.12 -16.22
N LEU A 108 18.61 -4.15 -15.82
CA LEU A 108 19.42 -4.08 -14.62
C LEU A 108 20.58 -3.08 -14.78
N ASN A 109 21.22 -3.04 -15.95
CA ASN A 109 22.27 -2.06 -16.25
C ASN A 109 21.72 -0.63 -16.25
N GLU A 110 20.56 -0.38 -16.85
CA GLU A 110 19.93 0.95 -16.83
C GLU A 110 19.64 1.43 -15.40
N LEU A 111 19.14 0.54 -14.53
CA LEU A 111 18.90 0.86 -13.12
C LEU A 111 20.21 1.16 -12.36
N CYS A 112 21.29 0.43 -12.66
CA CYS A 112 22.61 0.68 -12.09
C CYS A 112 23.16 2.05 -12.52
N ASP A 113 23.06 2.37 -13.81
CA ASP A 113 23.52 3.65 -14.37
C ASP A 113 22.73 4.82 -13.77
N GLN A 114 21.41 4.66 -13.62
CA GLN A 114 20.55 5.65 -13.01
C GLN A 114 20.85 5.83 -11.52
N ALA A 115 21.11 4.75 -10.79
CA ALA A 115 21.53 4.82 -9.38
C ALA A 115 22.88 5.54 -9.24
N TYR A 116 23.83 5.28 -10.15
CA TYR A 116 25.13 5.95 -10.17
C TYR A 116 24.99 7.45 -10.42
N ALA A 117 24.21 7.84 -11.44
CA ALA A 117 23.90 9.23 -11.75
C ALA A 117 23.21 9.96 -10.58
N ASN A 118 22.23 9.32 -9.95
CA ASN A 118 21.55 9.86 -8.78
C ASN A 118 22.50 10.06 -7.59
N SER A 119 23.46 9.15 -7.39
CA SER A 119 24.48 9.27 -6.34
C SER A 119 25.41 10.47 -6.57
N LEU A 120 25.79 10.72 -7.83
CA LEU A 120 26.62 11.85 -8.22
C LEU A 120 25.89 13.17 -7.97
N ILE A 121 24.63 13.26 -8.41
CA ILE A 121 23.80 14.46 -8.19
C ILE A 121 23.64 14.74 -6.69
N TYR A 122 23.45 13.71 -5.87
CA TYR A 122 23.33 13.87 -4.41
C TYR A 122 24.62 14.40 -3.78
N LYS A 123 25.79 13.87 -4.17
CA LYS A 123 27.11 14.35 -3.72
C LYS A 123 27.37 15.79 -4.15
N GLU A 124 26.98 16.17 -5.36
CA GLU A 124 27.18 17.52 -5.86
C GLU A 124 26.28 18.54 -5.13
N LYS A 125 25.02 18.18 -4.87
CA LYS A 125 24.09 19.01 -4.09
C LYS A 125 24.57 19.21 -2.66
N THR A 126 25.06 18.15 -2.01
CA THR A 126 25.58 18.24 -0.63
C THR A 126 26.84 19.10 -0.57
N LYS A 127 27.74 19.01 -1.55
CA LYS A 127 28.90 19.89 -1.67
C LYS A 127 28.52 21.37 -1.83
N LYS A 128 27.61 21.69 -2.77
CA LYS A 128 27.11 23.06 -2.97
C LYS A 128 26.49 23.66 -1.71
N LEU A 129 25.79 22.83 -0.91
CA LEU A 129 25.16 23.26 0.33
C LEU A 129 26.19 23.50 1.46
N HIS A 130 27.31 22.78 1.45
CA HIS A 130 28.41 22.99 2.39
C HIS A 130 29.24 24.24 2.05
N ASP A 131 29.55 24.45 0.76
CA ASP A 131 30.31 25.59 0.26
C ASP A 131 29.53 26.92 0.32
N SER A 132 28.20 26.86 0.48
CA SER A 132 27.28 27.99 0.63
C SER A 132 27.21 28.54 2.07
N LYS A 133 27.95 27.96 3.01
CA LYS A 133 27.98 28.31 4.43
C LYS A 133 29.26 29.05 4.79
#